data_AF-A0A840IA43-F1
#
_entry.id   AF-A0A840IA43-F1
#
_cell.length_a   1.000
_cell.length_b   1.000
_cell.length_c   1.000
_cell.angle_alpha   90.00
_cell.angle_beta   90.00
_cell.angle_gamma   90.00
#
_symmetry.space_group_name_H-M   'P 1'
#
loop_
_entity.id
_entity.type
_entity.pdbx_description
1 polymer ?
#
loop_
_entity_poly.entity_id
_entity_poly.type
_entity_poly.pdbx_seq_one_letter_code
_entity_poly.pdbx_strand_id
1 'polypeptide(L)'
;MPDAIVELLATEAAISKLGARDITTDEARQLPRNAHTIVRNPREEPPGKRRIVVGRTNGGRALTLVVERTIDPTTWLIVTGWESSPRERRLIPR
;
A
#
# COMPACT_ATOMS: atom_id res chain seq x y z
N MET A 1 -7.05 -10.65 -14.74
CA MET A 1 -7.98 -9.91 -13.85
C MET A 1 -7.31 -8.63 -13.40
N PRO A 2 -8.07 -7.52 -13.24
CA PRO A 2 -7.53 -6.32 -12.60
C PRO A 2 -7.12 -6.63 -11.16
N ASP A 3 -6.07 -5.97 -10.67
CA ASP A 3 -5.62 -6.11 -9.29
C ASP A 3 -6.68 -5.45 -8.39
N ALA A 4 -7.20 -6.20 -7.43
CA ALA A 4 -8.17 -5.71 -6.44
C ALA A 4 -7.63 -6.04 -5.05
N ILE A 5 -7.56 -5.03 -4.18
CA ILE A 5 -7.16 -5.19 -2.78
C ILE A 5 -8.41 -4.92 -1.96
N VAL A 6 -8.84 -5.92 -1.19
CA VAL A 6 -9.93 -5.79 -0.22
C VAL A 6 -9.34 -5.67 1.18
N GLU A 7 -8.29 -6.44 1.46
CA GLU A 7 -7.68 -6.52 2.76
C GLU A 7 -6.16 -6.36 2.71
N LEU A 8 -5.62 -5.67 3.72
CA LEU A 8 -4.19 -5.51 3.96
C LEU A 8 -3.78 -6.10 5.30
N LEU A 9 -2.86 -7.06 5.24
CA LEU A 9 -2.25 -7.68 6.40
C LEU A 9 -0.86 -7.09 6.66
N ALA A 10 -0.48 -6.94 7.92
CA ALA A 10 0.84 -6.47 8.31
C ALA A 10 1.51 -7.52 9.18
N THR A 11 2.74 -7.90 8.83
CA THR A 11 3.60 -8.71 9.70
C THR A 11 4.27 -7.82 10.74
N GLU A 12 4.81 -8.39 11.82
CA GLU A 12 5.59 -7.63 12.83
C GLU A 12 6.71 -6.78 12.19
N ALA A 13 7.39 -7.31 11.19
CA ALA A 13 8.41 -6.57 10.45
C ALA A 13 7.84 -5.36 9.69
N ALA A 14 6.64 -5.50 9.13
CA ALA A 14 5.95 -4.39 8.47
C ALA A 14 5.45 -3.35 9.49
N ILE A 15 4.91 -3.79 10.62
CA ILE A 15 4.49 -2.93 11.74
C ILE A 15 5.67 -2.06 12.19
N SER A 16 6.83 -2.66 12.44
CA SER A 16 8.05 -1.94 12.83
C SER A 16 8.48 -0.91 11.77
N LYS A 17 8.46 -1.27 10.49
CA LYS A 17 8.84 -0.35 9.39
C LYS A 17 7.87 0.82 9.21
N LEU A 18 6.58 0.59 9.43
CA LEU A 18 5.55 1.64 9.38
C LEU A 18 5.67 2.55 10.59
N GLY A 19 5.82 1.98 11.79
CA GLY A 19 5.99 2.71 13.03
C GLY A 19 7.22 3.63 13.03
N ALA A 20 8.34 3.18 12.44
CA ALA A 20 9.54 4.00 12.24
C ALA A 20 9.34 5.23 11.32
N ARG A 21 8.15 5.38 10.72
CA ARG A 21 7.76 6.48 9.84
C ARG A 21 6.46 7.16 10.30
N ASP A 22 6.07 6.96 11.55
CA ASP A 22 4.83 7.50 12.12
C ASP A 22 3.58 7.14 11.28
N ILE A 23 3.55 5.91 10.78
CA ILE A 23 2.40 5.33 10.08
C ILE A 23 1.87 4.19 10.93
N THR A 24 0.61 4.29 11.32
CA THR A 24 -0.07 3.18 12.00
C THR A 24 -0.52 2.13 10.99
N THR A 25 -0.65 0.87 11.44
CA THR A 25 -1.24 -0.18 10.61
C THR A 25 -2.67 0.14 10.20
N ASP A 26 -3.43 0.81 11.06
CA ASP A 26 -4.82 1.15 10.79
C ASP A 26 -4.93 2.22 9.71
N GLU A 27 -4.05 3.22 9.70
CA GLU A 27 -3.95 4.16 8.57
C GLU A 27 -3.62 3.45 7.25
N ALA A 28 -2.66 2.52 7.28
CA ALA A 28 -2.30 1.75 6.09
C ALA A 28 -3.47 0.90 5.57
N ARG A 29 -4.26 0.29 6.47
CA ARG A 29 -5.44 -0.53 6.15
C ARG A 29 -6.64 0.26 5.64
N GLN A 30 -6.66 1.58 5.78
CA GLN A 30 -7.73 2.42 5.24
C GLN A 30 -7.62 2.58 3.72
N LEU A 31 -6.42 2.46 3.13
CA LEU A 31 -6.19 2.74 1.71
C LEU A 31 -7.15 1.98 0.77
N PRO A 32 -7.34 0.66 0.90
CA PRO A 32 -8.26 -0.08 0.03
C PRO A 32 -9.72 0.39 0.11
N ARG A 33 -10.12 0.97 1.24
CA ARG A 33 -11.48 1.48 1.47
C ARG A 33 -11.66 2.92 0.98
N ASN A 34 -10.57 3.60 0.67
CA ASN A 34 -10.53 4.97 0.19
C ASN A 34 -10.08 5.03 -1.28
N ALA A 35 -10.07 6.24 -1.83
CA ALA A 35 -9.48 6.51 -3.14
C ALA A 35 -8.00 6.06 -3.15
N HIS A 36 -7.69 5.08 -4.00
CA HIS A 36 -6.35 4.54 -4.15
C HIS A 36 -6.10 4.09 -5.60
N THR A 37 -4.84 3.82 -5.90
CA THR A 37 -4.39 3.25 -7.17
C THR A 37 -3.30 2.23 -6.92
N ILE A 38 -3.36 1.13 -7.67
CA ILE A 38 -2.40 0.04 -7.63
C ILE A 38 -1.53 0.14 -8.88
N VAL A 39 -0.22 0.25 -8.71
CA VAL A 39 0.75 0.26 -9.81
C VAL A 39 1.79 -0.84 -9.66
N ARG A 40 2.42 -1.20 -10.76
CA ARG A 40 3.55 -2.12 -10.75
C ARG A 40 4.70 -1.50 -9.95
N ASN A 41 5.41 -2.32 -9.18
CA ASN A 41 6.64 -1.89 -8.52
C ASN A 41 7.80 -1.99 -9.53
N PRO A 42 8.40 -0.88 -10.00
CA PRO A 42 9.48 -0.93 -10.98
C PRO A 42 10.79 -1.46 -10.39
N ARG A 43 10.92 -1.51 -9.06
CA ARG A 43 12.11 -1.98 -8.34
C ARG A 43 12.04 -3.47 -7.98
N GLU A 44 11.06 -4.20 -8.48
CA GLU A 44 10.88 -5.61 -8.16
C GLU A 44 11.57 -6.53 -9.16
N GLU A 45 12.48 -7.39 -8.67
CA GLU A 45 13.09 -8.48 -9.42
C GLU A 45 12.95 -9.82 -8.65
N PRO A 46 12.40 -10.89 -9.25
CA PRO A 46 11.70 -10.91 -10.54
C PRO A 46 10.35 -10.16 -10.48
N PRO A 47 9.87 -9.58 -11.59
CA PRO A 47 8.63 -8.82 -11.60
C PRO A 47 7.41 -9.70 -11.28
N GLY A 48 6.50 -9.22 -10.43
CA GLY A 48 5.13 -9.75 -10.39
C GLY A 48 4.54 -10.04 -9.01
N LYS A 49 5.35 -10.21 -7.97
CA LYS A 49 4.86 -10.52 -6.61
C LYS A 49 4.45 -9.27 -5.83
N ARG A 50 5.08 -8.13 -6.11
CA ARG A 50 4.89 -6.86 -5.40
C ARG A 50 4.18 -5.82 -6.25
N ARG A 51 3.38 -4.99 -5.59
CA ARG A 51 2.79 -3.78 -6.15
C ARG A 51 3.04 -2.61 -5.23
N ILE A 52 2.81 -1.43 -5.78
CA ILE A 52 2.72 -0.20 -5.02
C ILE A 52 1.25 0.20 -4.96
N VAL A 53 0.75 0.46 -3.75
CA VAL A 53 -0.57 1.06 -3.51
C VAL A 53 -0.34 2.49 -3.10
N VAL A 54 -0.94 3.44 -3.81
CA VAL A 54 -0.92 4.86 -3.43
C VAL A 54 -2.36 5.26 -3.14
N GLY A 55 -2.63 5.76 -1.94
CA GLY A 55 -4.00 6.12 -1.55
C GLY A 55 -4.07 7.07 -0.37
N ARG A 56 -5.29 7.43 0.01
CA ARG A 56 -5.56 8.32 1.15
C ARG A 56 -6.02 7.55 2.39
N THR A 57 -5.60 8.05 3.54
CA THR A 57 -6.18 7.70 4.85
C THR A 57 -7.45 8.54 5.08
N ASN A 58 -8.23 8.16 6.10
CA ASN A 58 -9.41 8.90 6.54
C ASN A 58 -9.06 10.31 7.02
N GLY A 59 -7.86 10.49 7.59
CA GLY A 59 -7.32 11.79 8.00
C GLY A 59 -6.73 12.62 6.86
N GLY A 60 -6.84 12.16 5.61
CA GLY A 60 -6.36 12.89 4.43
C GLY A 60 -4.86 12.75 4.13
N ARG A 61 -4.07 12.09 5.00
CA ARG A 61 -2.67 11.72 4.68
C ARG A 61 -2.65 10.82 3.45
N ALA A 62 -1.76 11.10 2.51
CA ALA A 62 -1.52 10.24 1.36
C ALA A 62 -0.35 9.30 1.66
N LEU A 63 -0.55 8.00 1.53
CA LEU A 63 0.45 6.98 1.80
C LEU A 63 0.76 6.18 0.54
N THR A 64 2.03 5.78 0.43
CA THR A 64 2.53 4.84 -0.57
C THR A 64 2.96 3.57 0.15
N LEU A 65 2.35 2.44 -0.17
CA LEU A 65 2.64 1.13 0.40
C LEU A 65 3.25 0.22 -0.65
N VAL A 66 4.28 -0.53 -0.28
CA VAL A 66 4.70 -1.71 -1.03
C VAL A 66 3.96 -2.90 -0.45
N VAL A 67 3.24 -3.62 -1.31
CA VAL A 67 2.43 -4.78 -0.94
C VAL A 67 2.85 -5.99 -1.75
N GLU A 68 2.68 -7.18 -1.19
CA GLU A 68 2.97 -8.46 -1.82
C GLU A 68 1.70 -9.31 -1.87
N ARG A 69 1.45 -9.96 -3.00
CA ARG A 69 0.27 -10.84 -3.16
C ARG A 69 0.37 -12.04 -2.25
N THR A 70 -0.75 -12.39 -1.61
CA THR A 70 -0.89 -13.69 -0.96
C THR A 70 -1.49 -14.71 -1.94
N ILE A 71 -1.77 -15.93 -1.43
CA ILE A 71 -2.52 -16.94 -2.18
C ILE A 71 -3.96 -16.50 -2.46
N ASP A 72 -4.54 -15.67 -1.59
CA ASP A 72 -5.80 -14.98 -1.85
C ASP A 72 -5.53 -13.73 -2.69
N PRO A 73 -6.09 -13.63 -3.91
CA PRO A 73 -5.84 -12.51 -4.82
C PRO A 73 -6.37 -11.16 -4.31
N THR A 74 -7.21 -11.13 -3.28
CA THR A 74 -7.81 -9.93 -2.69
C THR A 74 -7.18 -9.52 -1.36
N THR A 75 -6.38 -10.39 -0.76
CA THR A 75 -5.66 -10.16 0.49
C THR A 75 -4.17 -10.02 0.22
N TRP A 76 -3.59 -8.89 0.64
CA TRP A 76 -2.22 -8.53 0.31
C TRP A 76 -1.43 -8.19 1.57
N LEU A 77 -0.15 -8.57 1.60
CA LEU A 77 0.74 -8.32 2.72
C LEU A 77 1.47 -6.99 2.53
N ILE A 78 1.40 -6.10 3.52
CA ILE A 78 2.22 -4.90 3.57
C ILE A 78 3.67 -5.31 3.82
N VAL A 79 4.58 -4.83 2.97
CA VAL A 79 6.03 -5.02 3.12
C VAL A 79 6.66 -3.81 3.81
N THR A 80 6.23 -2.60 3.43
CA THR A 80 6.65 -1.30 3.98
C THR A 80 5.75 -0.19 3.45
N GLY A 81 5.84 1.01 4.01
CA GLY A 81 5.17 2.20 3.49
C GLY A 81 5.90 3.49 3.80
N TRP A 82 5.47 4.60 3.19
CA TRP A 82 5.94 5.96 3.44
C TRP A 82 4.84 6.98 3.10
N GLU A 83 5.00 8.23 3.53
CA GLU A 83 4.13 9.32 3.08
C GLU A 83 4.38 9.60 1.60
N SER A 84 3.31 9.64 0.81
CA SER A 84 3.42 9.84 -0.63
C SER A 84 4.06 11.18 -0.97
N SER A 85 5.03 11.15 -1.88
CA SER A 85 5.59 12.35 -2.51
C SER A 85 4.54 13.11 -3.34
N PRO A 86 4.77 14.40 -3.68
CA PRO A 86 3.87 15.14 -4.54
C PRO A 86 3.61 14.49 -5.92
N ARG A 87 4.57 13.71 -6.43
CA ARG A 87 4.41 12.96 -7.69
C ARG A 87 3.51 11.75 -7.51
N GLU A 88 3.70 10.98 -6.44
CA GLU A 88 2.87 9.81 -6.13
C GLU A 88 1.42 10.22 -5.85
N ARG A 89 1.19 11.34 -5.14
CA ARG A 89 -0.15 11.86 -4.85
C ARG A 89 -1.00 12.11 -6.10
N ARG A 90 -0.37 12.40 -7.25
CA ARG A 90 -1.07 12.60 -8.53
C ARG A 90 -1.64 11.31 -9.11
N LEU A 91 -1.22 10.15 -8.61
CA LEU A 91 -1.75 8.85 -9.00
C LEU A 91 -3.07 8.54 -8.32
N ILE A 92 -3.42 9.26 -7.24
CA ILE A 92 -4.66 9.02 -6.50
C ILE A 92 -5.82 9.60 -7.31
N PRO A 93 -6.89 8.82 -7.59
CA PRO A 93 -8.06 9.32 -8.28
C PRO A 93 -8.71 10.46 -7.48
N ARG A 94 -9.34 11.40 -8.20
CA ARG A 94 -10.03 12.55 -7.61
C ARG A 94 -11.32 12.14 -6.92
#